data_AF-A0A537VML3-F1
#
_entry.id   AF-A0A537VML3-F1
#
_cell.length_a   1.000
_cell.length_b   1.000
_cell.length_c   1.000
_cell.angle_alpha   90.00
_cell.angle_beta   90.00
_cell.angle_gamma   90.00
#
_symmetry.space_group_name_H-M   'P 1'
#
loop_
_entity.id
_entity.type
_entity.pdbx_description
1 polymer ?
#
loop_
_entity_poly.entity_id
_entity_poly.type
_entity_poly.pdbx_seq_one_letter_code
_entity_poly.pdbx_strand_id
1 'polypeptide(L)' 'MATNLNMEGKWDQMRGRVKEAWGVLTDDDLDRTEGKWDRVVGTIKEKTGESLDTIESKLKKLFDKVDSSRN' A
#
# COMPACT_ATOMS: atom_id res chain seq x y z
N MET A 1 0.96 26.18 -11.07
CA MET A 1 2.12 25.27 -10.96
C MET A 1 1.75 24.22 -9.93
N ALA A 2 1.45 22.99 -10.33
CA ALA A 2 1.04 21.91 -9.43
C ALA A 2 1.81 20.64 -9.77
N THR A 3 3.02 20.50 -9.20
CA THR A 3 3.87 19.32 -9.39
C THR A 3 3.90 18.41 -8.14
N ASN A 4 2.90 18.50 -7.26
CA ASN A 4 2.83 17.68 -6.04
C ASN A 4 1.81 16.52 -6.13
N LEU A 5 1.00 16.43 -7.19
CA LEU A 5 -0.10 15.46 -7.30
C LEU A 5 0.34 14.01 -7.59
N ASN A 6 1.61 13.77 -7.93
CA ASN A 6 2.04 12.45 -8.39
C ASN A 6 2.30 11.43 -7.27
N MET A 7 2.64 11.87 -6.05
CA MET A 7 2.89 10.95 -4.93
C MET A 7 1.60 10.48 -4.28
N GLU A 8 0.67 11.40 -3.99
CA GLU A 8 -0.65 11.08 -3.44
C GLU A 8 -1.46 10.19 -4.40
N GLY A 9 -1.43 10.48 -5.71
CA GLY A 9 -2.14 9.66 -6.71
C GLY A 9 -1.59 8.23 -6.82
N LYS A 10 -0.27 8.02 -6.67
CA LYS A 10 0.31 6.67 -6.64
C LYS A 10 -0.06 5.92 -5.35
N TRP A 11 -0.06 6.61 -4.21
CA TRP A 11 -0.46 6.03 -2.94
C TRP A 11 -1.92 5.57 -2.95
N ASP A 12 -2.82 6.39 -3.49
CA ASP A 12 -4.24 6.08 -3.57
C ASP A 12 -4.52 4.83 -4.43
N GLN A 13 -3.81 4.69 -5.56
CA GLN A 13 -3.87 3.46 -6.37
C GLN A 13 -3.31 2.25 -5.63
N MET A 14 -2.21 2.44 -4.89
CA MET A 14 -1.60 1.37 -4.11
C MET A 14 -2.51 0.90 -2.97
N ARG A 15 -3.15 1.81 -2.24
CA ARG A 15 -4.05 1.49 -1.11
C ARG A 15 -5.23 0.63 -1.58
N GLY A 16 -5.79 0.91 -2.75
CA GLY A 16 -6.90 0.14 -3.33
C GLY A 16 -6.48 -1.31 -3.57
N ARG A 17 -5.30 -1.51 -4.16
CA ARG A 17 -4.73 -2.84 -4.38
C ARG A 17 -4.42 -3.58 -3.07
N VAL A 18 -3.90 -2.87 -2.08
CA VAL A 18 -3.61 -3.41 -0.75
C VAL A 18 -4.91 -3.86 -0.07
N LYS A 19 -5.94 -3.04 -0.10
CA LYS A 19 -7.28 -3.39 0.39
C LYS A 19 -7.86 -4.62 -0.32
N GLU A 20 -7.75 -4.69 -1.65
CA GLU A 20 -8.16 -5.89 -2.42
C GLU A 20 -7.36 -7.14 -2.02
N ALA A 21 -6.05 -7.01 -1.82
CA ALA A 21 -5.16 -8.13 -1.52
C ALA A 21 -5.36 -8.70 -0.11
N TRP A 22 -5.67 -7.85 0.87
CA TRP A 22 -5.76 -8.25 2.27
C TRP A 22 -7.19 -8.29 2.82
N GLY A 23 -8.18 -7.63 2.23
CA GLY A 23 -9.62 -7.71 2.55
C GLY A 23 -10.04 -7.22 3.96
N VAL A 24 -9.19 -7.42 4.96
CA VAL A 24 -9.31 -7.05 6.38
C VAL A 24 -8.86 -5.62 6.64
N LEU A 25 -8.10 -5.03 5.71
CA LEU A 25 -7.63 -3.65 5.81
C LEU A 25 -8.73 -2.72 5.36
N THR A 26 -9.00 -1.70 6.17
CA THR A 26 -9.92 -0.62 5.78
C THR A 26 -9.17 0.55 5.17
N ASP A 27 -9.92 1.42 4.50
CA ASP A 27 -9.35 2.67 3.99
C ASP A 27 -8.74 3.51 5.12
N ASP A 28 -9.40 3.59 6.29
CA ASP A 28 -8.91 4.34 7.45
C ASP A 28 -7.54 3.84 7.94
N ASP A 29 -7.36 2.51 8.01
CA ASP A 29 -6.09 1.90 8.41
C ASP A 29 -4.95 2.34 7.48
N LEU A 30 -5.21 2.31 6.16
CA LEU A 30 -4.22 2.70 5.15
C LEU A 30 -4.00 4.22 5.10
N ASP A 31 -5.03 5.02 5.40
CA ASP A 31 -4.92 6.49 5.44
C ASP A 31 -3.96 6.93 6.52
N ARG A 32 -4.09 6.33 7.71
CA ARG A 32 -3.29 6.64 8.90
C ARG A 32 -1.82 6.27 8.75
N THR A 33 -1.51 5.43 7.77
CA THR A 33 -0.12 5.12 7.41
C THR A 33 0.52 6.21 6.55
N GLU A 34 -0.25 7.11 5.94
CA GLU A 34 0.23 8.20 5.07
C GLU A 34 1.17 7.73 3.94
N GLY A 35 1.03 6.48 3.50
CA GLY A 35 1.94 5.90 2.54
C GLY A 35 3.32 5.50 3.05
N LYS A 36 3.49 5.46 4.37
CA LYS A 36 4.71 4.98 5.01
C LYS A 36 4.72 3.47 5.03
N TRP A 37 5.61 2.89 4.24
CA TRP A 37 5.77 1.45 4.09
C TRP A 37 5.87 0.70 5.42
N ASP A 38 6.69 1.19 6.35
CA ASP A 38 6.87 0.61 7.69
C ASP A 38 5.56 0.51 8.49
N ARG A 39 4.75 1.58 8.45
CA ARG A 39 3.43 1.60 9.12
C ARG A 39 2.46 0.63 8.46
N VAL A 40 2.44 0.58 7.13
CA VAL A 40 1.57 -0.34 6.37
C VAL A 40 1.90 -1.77 6.74
N VAL A 41 3.19 -2.13 6.73
CA VAL A 41 3.66 -3.47 7.10
C VAL A 41 3.27 -3.81 8.54
N GLY A 42 3.44 -2.88 9.48
CA GLY A 42 3.03 -3.04 10.88
C GLY A 42 1.53 -3.30 11.01
N THR A 43 0.69 -2.45 10.41
CA THR A 43 -0.77 -2.60 10.47
C THR A 43 -1.25 -3.90 9.81
N ILE A 44 -0.67 -4.27 8.67
CA ILE A 44 -0.99 -5.54 8.01
C ILE A 44 -0.63 -6.71 8.93
N LYS A 45 0.59 -6.72 9.48
CA LYS A 45 1.05 -7.76 10.40
C LYS A 45 0.14 -7.90 11.61
N GLU A 46 -0.29 -6.79 12.21
CA GLU A 46 -1.19 -6.80 13.36
C GLU A 46 -2.58 -7.36 13.03
N LYS A 47 -3.10 -7.10 11.82
CA LYS A 47 -4.43 -7.58 11.41
C LYS A 47 -4.45 -8.98 10.83
N THR A 48 -3.44 -9.34 10.04
CA THR A 48 -3.38 -10.61 9.29
C THR A 48 -2.55 -11.66 10.01
N GLY A 49 -1.64 -11.27 10.90
CA GLY A 49 -0.66 -12.16 11.51
C GLY A 49 0.41 -12.68 10.54
N GLU A 50 0.49 -12.14 9.31
CA GLU A 50 1.50 -12.57 8.33
C GLU A 50 2.92 -12.13 8.72
N SER A 51 3.91 -12.88 8.24
CA SER A 51 5.32 -12.54 8.38
C SER A 51 5.66 -11.27 7.58
N LEU A 52 6.59 -10.46 8.12
CA LEU A 52 7.09 -9.24 7.46
C LEU A 52 7.50 -9.48 6.01
N ASP A 53 8.31 -10.52 5.76
CA ASP A 53 8.76 -10.89 4.42
C ASP A 53 7.61 -11.13 3.42
N THR A 54 6.56 -11.82 3.86
CA THR A 54 5.39 -12.09 3.02
C THR A 54 4.65 -10.80 2.67
N ILE A 55 4.51 -9.91 3.66
CA ILE A 55 3.84 -8.61 3.50
C ILE A 55 4.66 -7.73 2.56
N GLU A 56 5.96 -7.59 2.80
CA GLU A 56 6.88 -6.81 1.97
C GLU A 56 6.91 -7.31 0.52
N SER A 57 6.97 -8.63 0.33
CA SER A 57 6.95 -9.25 -1.01
C SER A 57 5.64 -8.98 -1.75
N LYS A 58 4.48 -9.11 -1.08
CA LYS A 58 3.19 -8.75 -1.65
C LYS A 58 3.12 -7.26 -1.97
N LEU A 59 3.47 -6.38 -1.03
CA LEU A 59 3.45 -4.92 -1.22
C LEU A 59 4.33 -4.50 -2.39
N LYS A 60 5.55 -5.05 -2.49
CA LYS A 60 6.47 -4.80 -3.60
C LYS A 60 5.83 -5.19 -4.94
N LYS A 61 5.18 -6.35 -5.03
CA LYS A 61 4.46 -6.78 -6.25
C LYS A 61 3.29 -5.84 -6.60
N LEU A 62 2.60 -5.30 -5.60
CA LEU A 62 1.52 -4.34 -5.84
C LEU A 62 2.08 -3.01 -6.36
N PHE A 63 3.18 -2.52 -5.77
CA PHE A 63 3.83 -1.28 -6.17
C PHE A 63 4.42 -1.38 -7.59
N ASP A 64 5.08 -2.50 -7.89
CA ASP A 64 5.63 -2.81 -9.21
C ASP A 64 4.55 -2.81 -10.30
N LYS A 65 3.37 -3.36 -10.01
CA LYS A 65 2.22 -3.31 -10.93
C LYS A 65 1.66 -1.90 -11.15
N VAL A 66 1.71 -1.03 -10.13
CA VAL A 66 1.23 0.36 -10.23
C VAL A 66 2.20 1.21 -11.04
N ASP A 67 3.51 0.99 -10.91
CA ASP A 67 4.53 1.71 -11.67
C ASP A 67 4.63 1.23 -13.13
N SER A 68 4.52 -0.08 -13.36
CA SER A 68 4.62 -0.70 -14.70
C SER A 68 3.47 -0.37 -15.65
N SER A 69 2.34 0.13 -15.14
CA SER A 69 1.21 0.57 -15.99
C SER A 69 1.46 1.92 -16.70
N ARG A 70 2.65 2.51 -16.55
CA ARG A 70 3.01 3.83 -17.08
C ARG A 70 4.05 3.80 -18.21
N ASN A 71 4.33 2.63 -18.80
CA ASN A 71 5.07 2.45 -20.05
C ASN A 71 4.15 1.89 -21.14
#